data_AF-A0A2E5K4L2-F1
#
_entry.id   AF-A0A2E5K4L2-F1
#
_cell.length_a   1.000
_cell.length_b   1.000
_cell.length_c   1.000
_cell.angle_alpha   90.00
_cell.angle_beta   90.00
_cell.angle_gamma   90.00
#
_symmetry.space_group_name_H-M   'P 1'
#
loop_
_entity.id
_entity.type
_entity.pdbx_description
1 polymer ?
#
loop_
_entity_poly.entity_id
_entity_poly.type
_entity_poly.pdbx_seq_one_letter_code
_entity_poly.pdbx_strand_id
1 'polypeptide(L)'
;MTENKGGWAEFWPTWVEASRQTQSSAKEITDRYQWRPTEELYDIEMDPYELNNSATRKQYLPVIKDLRLRLLRWMDEQGDLGQETEMAALSRTFKAGGTAKR
;
A
#
# COMPACT_ATOMS: atom_id res chain seq x y z
N MET A 1 -27.68 15.58 -1.67
CA MET A 1 -26.26 15.90 -1.90
C MET A 1 -25.55 15.77 -0.56
N THR A 2 -24.96 14.63 -0.26
CA THR A 2 -24.17 14.47 0.98
C THR A 2 -22.75 14.93 0.68
N GLU A 3 -22.38 16.09 1.21
CA GLU A 3 -21.01 16.60 1.20
C GLU A 3 -20.11 15.58 1.92
N ASN A 4 -19.21 14.95 1.16
CA ASN A 4 -18.21 14.04 1.67
C ASN A 4 -17.02 14.87 2.19
N LYS A 5 -17.22 15.59 3.30
CA LYS A 5 -16.23 16.48 3.95
C LYS A 5 -15.54 15.77 5.13
N GLY A 6 -14.77 14.73 4.83
CA GLY A 6 -14.03 13.98 5.85
C GLY A 6 -13.18 12.86 5.29
N GLY A 7 -12.68 13.01 4.06
CA GLY A 7 -11.86 12.00 3.40
C GLY A 7 -10.41 12.06 3.86
N TRP A 8 -9.68 10.95 3.67
CA TRP A 8 -8.24 10.83 3.91
C TRP A 8 -7.42 11.98 3.28
N ALA A 9 -7.89 12.54 2.15
CA ALA A 9 -7.27 13.68 1.47
C ALA A 9 -7.27 14.99 2.29
N GLU A 10 -8.23 15.19 3.19
CA GLU A 10 -8.30 16.39 4.04
C GLU A 10 -7.40 16.25 5.28
N PHE A 11 -7.28 15.04 5.84
CA PHE A 11 -6.49 14.80 7.04
C PHE A 11 -5.00 14.62 6.76
N TRP A 12 -4.64 13.99 5.63
CA TRP A 12 -3.25 13.69 5.30
C TRP A 12 -2.30 14.90 5.34
N PRO A 13 -2.66 16.08 4.80
CA PRO A 13 -1.82 17.28 4.91
C PRO A 13 -1.54 17.67 6.37
N THR A 14 -2.53 17.57 7.25
CA THR A 14 -2.36 17.91 8.68
C THR A 14 -1.41 16.94 9.39
N TRP A 15 -1.41 15.67 8.99
CA TRP A 15 -0.49 14.66 9.52
C TRP A 15 0.93 14.88 9.01
N VAL A 16 1.09 15.26 7.75
CA VAL A 16 2.39 15.66 7.17
C VAL A 16 2.92 16.95 7.79
N GLU A 17 2.06 17.90 8.17
CA GLU A 17 2.49 19.08 8.91
C GLU A 17 2.89 18.73 10.34
N ALA A 18 2.12 17.89 11.03
CA ALA A 18 2.43 17.42 12.37
C ALA A 18 3.73 16.59 12.42
N SER A 19 4.07 15.85 11.37
CA SER A 19 5.32 15.06 11.31
C SER A 19 6.60 15.90 11.27
N ARG A 20 6.50 17.17 10.88
CA ARG A 20 7.63 18.11 10.87
C ARG A 20 8.02 18.58 12.27
N GLN A 21 7.17 18.35 13.26
CA GLN A 21 7.46 18.65 14.66
C GLN A 21 8.18 17.46 15.32
N THR A 22 9.17 17.73 16.15
CA THR A 22 10.26 16.79 16.50
C THR A 22 9.87 15.57 17.36
N GLN A 23 8.59 15.39 17.75
CA GLN A 23 8.14 14.26 18.59
C GLN A 23 6.68 13.82 18.34
N SER A 24 6.20 13.81 17.09
CA SER A 24 4.83 13.34 16.82
C SER A 24 4.82 11.90 16.31
N SER A 25 3.89 11.09 16.81
CA SER A 25 3.50 9.80 16.21
C SER A 25 3.10 9.94 14.73
N ALA A 26 2.67 11.15 14.32
CA ALA A 26 2.43 11.50 12.93
C ALA A 26 3.70 11.35 12.06
N LYS A 27 4.90 11.59 12.59
CA LYS A 27 6.15 11.34 11.85
C LYS A 27 6.36 9.88 11.53
N GLU A 28 6.21 9.01 12.51
CA GLU A 28 6.36 7.57 12.30
C GLU A 28 5.34 7.05 11.26
N ILE A 29 4.09 7.50 11.37
CA ILE A 29 3.03 7.06 10.45
C ILE A 29 3.27 7.58 9.03
N THR A 30 3.63 8.86 8.89
CA THR A 30 3.89 9.47 7.57
C THR A 30 5.15 8.89 6.92
N ASP A 31 6.21 8.63 7.70
CA ASP A 31 7.43 7.99 7.20
C ASP A 31 7.14 6.57 6.70
N ARG A 32 6.45 5.74 7.49
CA ARG A 32 6.10 4.36 7.07
C ARG A 32 5.27 4.35 5.79
N TYR A 33 4.30 5.26 5.69
CA TYR A 33 3.44 5.33 4.52
C TYR A 33 4.18 5.79 3.26
N GLN A 34 5.07 6.79 3.39
CA GLN A 34 5.83 7.29 2.25
C GLN A 34 7.00 6.37 1.85
N TRP A 35 7.60 5.67 2.80
CA TRP A 35 8.79 4.84 2.61
C TRP A 35 8.50 3.39 2.96
N ARG A 36 7.84 2.70 2.02
CA ARG A 36 7.54 1.27 2.17
C ARG A 36 8.64 0.41 1.56
N PRO A 37 9.16 -0.58 2.29
CA PRO A 37 10.09 -1.55 1.72
C PRO A 37 9.38 -2.42 0.68
N THR A 38 10.16 -3.11 -0.15
CA THR A 38 9.62 -4.04 -1.16
C THR A 38 8.76 -5.15 -0.55
N GLU A 39 9.09 -5.58 0.68
CA GLU A 39 8.36 -6.61 1.40
C GLU A 39 8.17 -6.25 2.86
N GLU A 40 6.99 -6.60 3.38
CA GLU A 40 6.61 -6.45 4.78
C GLU A 40 6.11 -7.80 5.29
N LEU A 41 6.58 -8.20 6.48
CA LEU A 41 6.18 -9.46 7.13
C LEU A 41 5.75 -9.16 8.57
N TYR A 42 4.53 -9.55 8.91
CA TYR A 42 3.94 -9.36 10.23
C TYR A 42 3.50 -10.69 10.81
N ASP A 43 3.63 -10.81 12.13
CA ASP A 43 3.06 -11.91 12.91
C ASP A 43 1.71 -11.43 13.46
N ILE A 44 0.61 -11.84 12.85
CA ILE A 44 -0.72 -11.32 13.20
C ILE A 44 -1.19 -11.73 14.60
N GLU A 45 -0.62 -12.78 15.19
CA GLU A 45 -0.96 -13.23 16.54
C GLU A 45 -0.24 -12.36 17.58
N MET A 46 1.04 -12.04 17.33
CA MET A 46 1.87 -11.26 18.24
C MET A 46 1.85 -9.75 17.97
N ASP A 47 1.51 -9.32 16.76
CA ASP A 47 1.44 -7.93 16.29
C ASP A 47 0.10 -7.67 15.56
N PRO A 48 -1.04 -7.62 16.28
CA PRO A 48 -2.37 -7.49 15.68
C PRO A 48 -2.61 -6.21 14.88
N TYR A 49 -1.74 -5.22 15.05
CA TYR A 49 -1.80 -3.92 14.36
C TYR A 49 -0.73 -3.78 13.27
N GLU A 50 0.06 -4.82 13.00
CA GLU A 50 1.05 -4.85 11.91
C GLU A 50 2.03 -3.67 11.95
N LEU A 51 2.47 -3.28 13.15
CA LEU A 51 3.35 -2.13 13.34
C LEU A 51 4.83 -2.51 13.24
N ASN A 52 5.15 -3.80 13.37
CA ASN A 52 6.51 -4.32 13.56
C ASN A 52 6.97 -5.17 12.37
N ASN A 53 7.35 -4.52 11.28
CA ASN A 53 7.83 -5.22 10.08
C ASN A 53 9.07 -6.07 10.38
N SER A 54 8.93 -7.38 10.18
CA SER A 54 9.96 -8.39 10.45
C SER A 54 10.64 -8.94 9.20
N ALA A 55 10.37 -8.36 8.01
CA ALA A 55 10.87 -8.85 6.73
C ALA A 55 12.41 -8.88 6.60
N THR A 56 13.12 -8.03 7.35
CA THR A 56 14.60 -7.98 7.30
C THR A 56 15.28 -8.92 8.30
N ARG A 57 14.52 -9.57 9.19
CA ARG A 57 15.10 -10.46 10.22
C ARG A 57 15.47 -11.80 9.60
N LYS A 58 16.74 -12.19 9.71
CA LYS A 58 17.30 -13.42 9.11
C LYS A 58 16.52 -14.69 9.45
N GLN A 59 15.97 -14.77 10.67
CA GLN A 59 15.19 -15.92 11.12
C GLN A 59 13.91 -16.18 10.31
N TYR A 60 13.34 -15.15 9.67
CA TYR A 60 12.12 -15.28 8.87
C TYR A 60 12.35 -15.45 7.37
N LEU A 61 13.62 -15.45 6.90
CA LEU A 61 13.92 -15.64 5.47
C LEU A 61 13.30 -16.92 4.87
N PRO A 62 13.22 -18.07 5.57
CA PRO A 62 12.53 -19.24 5.03
C PRO A 62 11.02 -19.00 4.83
N VAL A 63 10.37 -18.33 5.78
CA VAL A 63 8.93 -18.01 5.73
C VAL A 63 8.65 -17.04 4.58
N ILE A 64 9.47 -16.00 4.42
CA ILE A 64 9.33 -15.02 3.33
C ILE A 64 9.44 -15.70 1.97
N LYS A 65 10.41 -16.63 1.80
CA LYS A 65 10.58 -17.37 0.55
C LYS A 65 9.36 -18.23 0.22
N ASP A 66 8.80 -18.92 1.21
CA ASP A 66 7.60 -19.73 1.04
C ASP A 66 6.38 -18.88 0.67
N LEU A 67 6.12 -17.79 1.41
CA LEU A 67 5.02 -16.87 1.12
C LEU A 67 5.16 -16.22 -0.26
N ARG A 68 6.36 -15.80 -0.64
CA ARG A 68 6.63 -15.25 -1.98
C ARG A 68 6.30 -16.26 -3.07
N LEU A 69 6.68 -17.53 -2.90
CA LEU A 69 6.38 -18.56 -3.89
C LEU A 69 4.88 -18.80 -4.02
N ARG A 70 4.14 -18.80 -2.91
CA ARG A 70 2.68 -18.93 -2.92
C ARG A 70 2.02 -17.75 -3.61
N LEU A 71 2.49 -16.53 -3.34
CA LEU A 71 2.00 -15.32 -4.01
C LEU A 71 2.23 -15.40 -5.52
N LEU A 72 3.45 -15.73 -5.96
CA LEU A 72 3.77 -15.84 -7.39
C LEU A 72 2.91 -16.88 -8.10
N ARG A 73 2.66 -18.02 -7.45
CA ARG A 73 1.75 -19.04 -7.99
C ARG A 73 0.33 -18.51 -8.14
N TRP A 74 -0.17 -17.83 -7.12
CA TRP A 74 -1.52 -17.28 -7.17
C TRP A 74 -1.65 -16.17 -8.23
N MET A 75 -0.65 -15.32 -8.38
CA MET A 75 -0.58 -14.32 -9.45
C MET A 75 -0.67 -14.98 -10.84
N ASP A 76 0.11 -16.03 -11.08
CA ASP A 76 0.07 -16.81 -12.33
C ASP A 76 -1.33 -17.41 -12.57
N GLU A 77 -1.96 -17.98 -11.55
CA GLU A 77 -3.33 -18.51 -11.62
C GLU A 77 -4.38 -17.45 -11.97
N GLN A 78 -4.16 -16.17 -11.59
CA GLN A 78 -5.05 -15.06 -11.94
C GLN A 78 -4.72 -14.44 -13.31
N GLY A 79 -3.61 -14.85 -13.94
CA GLY A 79 -3.05 -14.16 -15.11
C GLY A 79 -2.51 -12.76 -14.77
N ASP A 80 -2.08 -12.56 -13.52
CA ASP A 80 -1.51 -11.30 -13.06
C ASP A 80 0.01 -11.25 -13.32
N LEU A 81 0.41 -10.39 -14.26
CA LEU A 81 1.78 -10.08 -14.63
C LEU A 81 2.42 -9.00 -13.72
N GLY A 82 1.76 -8.64 -12.61
CA GLY A 82 2.19 -7.63 -11.66
C GLY A 82 2.08 -6.21 -12.24
N GLN A 83 3.21 -5.50 -12.31
CA GLN A 83 3.22 -4.09 -12.75
C GLN A 83 2.62 -3.88 -14.14
N GLU A 84 2.78 -4.84 -15.05
CA GLU A 84 2.19 -4.75 -16.39
C GLU A 84 0.65 -4.77 -16.32
N THR A 85 0.08 -5.68 -15.52
CA THR A 85 -1.37 -5.74 -15.27
C THR A 85 -1.91 -4.42 -14.75
N GLU A 86 -1.21 -3.83 -13.76
CA GLU A 86 -1.60 -2.56 -13.15
C GLU A 86 -1.55 -1.38 -14.13
N MET A 87 -0.49 -1.30 -14.93
CA MET A 87 -0.37 -0.27 -15.97
C MET A 87 -1.45 -0.43 -17.04
N ALA A 88 -1.78 -1.66 -17.43
CA ALA A 88 -2.87 -1.94 -18.35
C ALA A 88 -4.24 -1.62 -17.74
N ALA A 89 -4.44 -1.77 -16.43
CA ALA A 89 -5.70 -1.47 -15.75
C ALA A 89 -6.10 0.01 -15.86
N LEU A 90 -5.13 0.93 -15.87
CA LEU A 90 -5.37 2.36 -16.11
C LEU A 90 -6.06 2.58 -17.47
N SER A 91 -5.67 1.85 -18.51
CA SER A 91 -6.31 1.96 -19.84
C SER A 91 -7.78 1.52 -19.85
N ARG A 92 -8.20 0.68 -18.89
CA ARG A 92 -9.56 0.12 -18.80
C ARG A 92 -10.49 0.97 -17.91
N THR A 93 -9.93 1.79 -17.02
CA THR A 93 -10.70 2.66 -16.13
C THR A 93 -11.01 4.02 -16.75
N PHE A 94 -10.18 4.53 -17.67
CA PHE A 94 -10.51 5.68 -18.51
C PHE A 94 -11.54 5.29 -19.58
N LYS A 95 -12.84 5.45 -19.29
CA LYS A 95 -13.86 5.38 -20.34
C LYS A 95 -13.56 6.40 -21.45
N ALA A 96 -13.31 5.88 -22.65
CA ALA A 96 -13.47 6.58 -23.93
C ALA A 96 -14.93 7.03 -24.08
N GLY A 97 -15.30 8.16 -23.44
CA GLY A 97 -16.69 8.61 -23.31
C GLY A 97 -16.87 10.12 -23.29
N GLY A 98 -15.94 10.89 -23.85
CA GLY A 98 -16.13 12.31 -24.14
C GLY A 98 -16.46 12.50 -25.62
N THR A 99 -17.72 12.33 -26.01
CA THR A 99 -18.19 12.78 -27.33
C THR A 99 -17.96 14.29 -27.42
N ALA A 100 -17.14 14.69 -28.40
CA ALA A 100 -17.02 16.08 -28.82
C ALA A 100 -18.42 16.59 -29.22
N LYS A 101 -18.97 17.51 -28.41
CA LYS A 101 -20.16 18.28 -28.79
C LYS A 101 -19.69 19.40 -29.73
N ARG A 102 -20.09 19.30 -31.01
CA ARG A 102 -20.29 20.49 -31.86
C ARG A 102 -21.52 21.24 -31.38
#